data_AF-A0A3G9K3L0-F1
#
_entry.id   AF-A0A3G9K3L0-F1
#
_cell.length_a   1.000
_cell.length_b   1.000
_cell.length_c   1.000
_cell.angle_alpha   90.00
_cell.angle_beta   90.00
_cell.angle_gamma   90.00
#
_symmetry.space_group_name_H-M   'P 1'
#
loop_
_entity.id
_entity.type
_entity.pdbx_description
1 polymer ?
#
loop_
_entity_poly.entity_id
_entity_poly.type
_entity_poly.pdbx_seq_one_letter_code
_entity_poly.pdbx_strand_id
1 'polypeptide(L)'
;MPAKDFLDLEEKKNLQKALKEEERAEVRERILMFLLLNDGKTQREIAEFIGCSLKTVGEHLTYAMSINAYSRQQLENLQLDHKEK
;
A
#
# COMPACT_ATOMS: atom_id res chain seq x y z
N MET A 1 -13.12 -1.06 1.52
CA MET A 1 -11.81 -1.19 2.18
C MET A 1 -11.10 -2.37 1.56
N PRO A 2 -9.79 -2.27 1.25
CA PRO A 2 -9.06 -3.44 0.77
C PRO A 2 -9.16 -4.57 1.81
N ALA A 3 -9.19 -5.81 1.32
CA ALA A 3 -9.23 -6.99 2.15
C ALA A 3 -7.95 -7.06 2.99
N LYS A 4 -8.07 -7.46 4.26
CA LYS A 4 -6.93 -7.75 5.14
C LYS A 4 -5.97 -8.74 4.43
N ASP A 5 -4.67 -8.61 4.70
CA ASP A 5 -3.62 -9.51 4.18
C ASP A 5 -3.53 -9.50 2.63
N PHE A 6 -3.61 -8.32 2.02
CA PHE A 6 -3.51 -8.16 0.56
C PHE A 6 -2.07 -8.13 0.03
N LEU A 7 -1.07 -8.03 0.91
CA LEU A 7 0.36 -8.13 0.61
C LEU A 7 0.83 -9.55 0.86
N ASP A 8 1.69 -10.05 -0.02
CA ASP A 8 2.42 -11.29 0.26
C ASP A 8 3.54 -11.08 1.30
N LEU A 9 4.14 -12.19 1.75
CA LEU A 9 5.17 -12.17 2.78
C LEU A 9 6.44 -11.41 2.34
N GLU A 10 6.77 -11.44 1.05
CA GLU A 10 7.95 -10.79 0.50
C GLU A 10 7.74 -9.29 0.36
N GLU A 11 6.60 -8.86 -0.20
CA GLU A 11 6.16 -7.47 -0.25
C GLU A 11 6.13 -6.85 1.15
N LYS A 12 5.55 -7.56 2.14
CA LYS A 12 5.51 -7.10 3.53
C LYS A 12 6.93 -6.90 4.10
N LYS A 13 7.85 -7.84 3.86
CA LYS A 13 9.25 -7.73 4.31
C LYS A 13 9.97 -6.56 3.64
N ASN A 14 9.79 -6.38 2.33
CA ASN A 14 10.40 -5.31 1.56
C ASN A 14 9.92 -3.94 2.04
N LEU A 15 8.62 -3.79 2.29
CA LEU A 15 8.05 -2.56 2.85
C LEU A 15 8.53 -2.30 4.28
N GLN A 16 8.63 -3.32 5.13
CA GLN A 16 9.19 -3.17 6.48
C GLN A 16 10.67 -2.78 6.48
N LYS A 17 11.45 -3.26 5.49
CA LYS A 17 12.83 -2.85 5.30
C LYS A 17 12.90 -1.40 4.82
N ALA A 18 12.14 -1.05 3.78
CA ALA A 18 12.06 0.31 3.26
C ALA A 18 11.62 1.32 4.33
N LEU A 19 10.70 0.94 5.22
CA LEU A 19 10.27 1.79 6.34
C LEU A 19 11.42 2.19 7.27
N LYS A 20 12.43 1.32 7.43
CA LYS A 20 13.61 1.55 8.28
C LYS A 20 14.72 2.32 7.57
N GLU A 21 14.84 2.14 6.26
CA GLU A 21 15.94 2.68 5.45
C GLU A 21 15.60 4.01 4.77
N GLU A 22 14.32 4.29 4.55
CA GLU A 22 13.87 5.50 3.87
C GLU A 22 14.09 6.75 4.73
N GLU A 23 14.76 7.75 4.17
CA GLU A 23 15.08 9.00 4.86
C GLU A 23 13.92 10.00 4.78
N ARG A 24 13.14 9.97 3.69
CA ARG A 24 12.03 10.90 3.46
C ARG A 24 10.85 10.54 4.35
N ALA A 25 10.54 11.42 5.31
CA ALA A 25 9.44 11.25 6.25
C ALA A 25 8.09 10.97 5.55
N GLU A 26 7.80 11.69 4.48
CA GLU A 26 6.57 11.53 3.69
C GLU A 26 6.45 10.13 3.05
N VAL A 27 7.56 9.52 2.66
CA VAL A 27 7.57 8.19 2.03
C VAL A 27 7.44 7.12 3.12
N ARG A 28 8.12 7.29 4.26
CA ARG A 28 7.94 6.43 5.44
C ARG A 28 6.49 6.41 5.93
N GLU A 29 5.85 7.57 6.01
CA GLU A 29 4.44 7.67 6.41
C GLU A 29 3.53 6.90 5.46
N ARG A 30 3.77 6.99 4.14
CA ARG A 30 3.03 6.22 3.14
C ARG A 30 3.23 4.72 3.29
N ILE A 31 4.47 4.26 3.48
CA ILE A 31 4.78 2.85 3.71
C ILE A 31 4.08 2.34 4.96
N LEU A 32 4.12 3.12 6.05
CA LEU A 32 3.46 2.79 7.31
C LEU A 32 1.94 2.71 7.17
N MET A 33 1.31 3.67 6.50
CA MET A 33 -0.13 3.63 6.18
C MET A 33 -0.51 2.35 5.44
N PHE A 34 0.32 1.94 4.47
CA PHE A 34 0.07 0.77 3.65
C PHE A 34 0.19 -0.54 4.45
N LEU A 35 1.19 -0.65 5.32
CA LEU A 35 1.36 -1.78 6.22
C LEU A 35 0.22 -1.90 7.24
N LEU A 36 -0.22 -0.78 7.82
CA LEU A 36 -1.34 -0.76 8.76
C LEU A 36 -2.65 -1.18 8.08
N LEU A 37 -2.87 -0.73 6.84
CA LEU A 37 -4.02 -1.13 6.05
C LEU A 37 -4.00 -2.64 5.75
N ASN A 38 -2.82 -3.19 5.43
CA ASN A 38 -2.65 -4.63 5.25
C ASN A 38 -2.97 -5.42 6.53
N ASP A 39 -2.58 -4.91 7.69
CA ASP A 39 -2.89 -5.52 8.98
C ASP A 39 -4.39 -5.40 9.37
N GLY A 40 -5.20 -4.75 8.54
CA GLY A 40 -6.66 -4.64 8.68
C GLY A 40 -7.11 -3.40 9.44
N LYS A 41 -6.23 -2.42 9.66
CA LYS A 41 -6.61 -1.16 10.29
C LYS A 41 -7.50 -0.32 9.38
N THR A 42 -8.50 0.31 9.97
CA THR A 42 -9.37 1.25 9.27
C THR A 42 -8.63 2.55 8.97
N GLN A 43 -9.07 3.30 7.95
CA GLN A 43 -8.51 4.62 7.64
C GLN A 43 -8.56 5.57 8.84
N ARG A 44 -9.60 5.44 9.68
CA ARG A 44 -9.76 6.20 10.92
C ARG A 44 -8.71 5.84 11.97
N GLU A 45 -8.52 4.55 12.24
CA GLU A 45 -7.47 4.10 13.17
C GLU A 45 -6.07 4.52 12.67
N ILE A 46 -5.84 4.47 11.35
CA ILE A 46 -4.58 4.92 10.74
C ILE A 46 -4.40 6.43 10.94
N ALA A 47 -5.45 7.23 10.73
CA ALA A 47 -5.43 8.67 10.94
C ALA A 47 -5.10 9.02 12.40
N GLU A 48 -5.76 8.35 13.34
CA GLU A 48 -5.54 8.50 14.78
C GLU A 48 -4.11 8.06 15.18
N PHE A 49 -3.58 6.98 14.59
CA PHE A 49 -2.24 6.47 14.88
C PHE A 49 -1.12 7.38 14.37
N ILE A 50 -1.26 7.92 13.14
CA ILE A 50 -0.27 8.79 12.52
C ILE A 50 -0.42 10.24 13.01
N GLY A 51 -1.59 10.62 13.51
CA GLY A 51 -1.90 11.99 13.93
C GLY A 51 -2.24 12.90 12.75
N CYS A 52 -2.81 12.35 11.67
CA CYS A 52 -3.19 13.10 10.48
C CYS A 52 -4.72 13.08 10.25
N SER A 53 -5.20 13.90 9.32
CA SER A 53 -6.63 13.96 9.02
C SER A 53 -7.09 12.74 8.20
N LEU A 54 -8.34 12.31 8.38
CA LEU A 54 -8.93 11.23 7.58
C LEU A 54 -8.87 11.54 6.06
N LYS A 55 -9.01 12.81 5.68
CA LYS A 55 -8.87 13.26 4.29
C LYS A 55 -7.46 12.97 3.75
N THR A 56 -6.44 13.32 4.53
CA THR A 56 -5.03 13.06 4.19
C THR A 56 -4.78 11.56 4.00
N VAL A 57 -5.33 10.71 4.88
CA VAL A 57 -5.24 9.25 4.73
C VAL A 57 -5.91 8.79 3.44
N GLY A 58 -7.13 9.27 3.16
CA GLY A 58 -7.87 8.91 1.95
C GLY A 58 -7.12 9.26 0.66
N GLU A 59 -6.56 10.47 0.57
CA GLU A 59 -5.77 10.92 -0.59
C GLU A 59 -4.52 10.04 -0.80
N HIS A 60 -3.77 9.76 0.27
CA HIS A 60 -2.58 8.92 0.21
C HIS A 60 -2.88 7.48 -0.18
N LEU A 61 -3.94 6.90 0.39
CA LEU A 61 -4.35 5.54 0.04
C LEU A 61 -4.90 5.45 -1.38
N THR A 62 -5.61 6.48 -1.86
CA THR A 62 -6.07 6.52 -3.25
C THR A 62 -4.88 6.54 -4.22
N TYR A 63 -3.86 7.33 -3.91
CA TYR A 63 -2.63 7.38 -4.70
C TYR A 63 -1.85 6.06 -4.63
N ALA A 64 -1.66 5.49 -3.44
CA ALA A 64 -0.98 4.21 -3.25
C ALA A 64 -1.72 3.04 -3.93
N MET A 65 -3.05 3.02 -3.84
CA MET A 65 -3.89 2.05 -4.55
C MET A 65 -3.85 2.28 -6.06
N SER A 66 -3.77 3.51 -6.57
CA SER A 66 -3.61 3.72 -8.01
C SER A 66 -2.28 3.20 -8.54
N ILE A 67 -1.19 3.32 -7.77
CA ILE A 67 0.10 2.73 -8.13
C ILE A 67 0.02 1.20 -8.08
N ASN A 68 -0.54 0.62 -7.02
CA ASN A 68 -0.59 -0.83 -6.88
C ASN A 68 -1.64 -1.49 -7.79
N ALA A 69 -2.77 -0.82 -8.06
CA ALA A 69 -3.77 -1.26 -9.03
C ALA A 69 -3.23 -1.13 -10.47
N TYR A 70 -2.47 -0.08 -10.77
CA TYR A 70 -1.77 0.05 -12.05
C TYR A 70 -0.73 -1.06 -12.22
N SER A 71 0.09 -1.34 -11.20
CA SER A 71 1.06 -2.44 -11.22
C SER A 71 0.38 -3.82 -11.32
N ARG A 72 -0.73 -4.06 -10.62
CA ARG A 72 -1.52 -5.29 -10.75
C ARG A 72 -2.18 -5.44 -12.12
N GLN A 73 -2.77 -4.38 -12.65
CA GLN A 73 -3.33 -4.38 -14.02
C GLN A 73 -2.25 -4.65 -15.07
N GLN A 74 -1.05 -4.07 -14.94
CA GLN A 74 0.07 -4.35 -15.83
C GLN A 74 0.53 -5.81 -15.74
N LEU A 75 0.57 -6.39 -14.53
CA LEU A 75 0.92 -7.81 -14.33
C LEU A 75 -0.14 -8.77 -14.87
N GLU A 76 -1.44 -8.48 -14.69
CA GLU A 76 -2.54 -9.26 -15.26
C GLU A 76 -2.55 -9.20 -16.79
N ASN A 77 -2.34 -8.02 -17.37
CA ASN A 77 -2.25 -7.85 -18.82
C ASN A 77 -1.06 -8.63 -19.40
N LEU A 78 0.12 -8.58 -18.76
CA LEU A 78 1.31 -9.32 -19.20
C LEU A 78 1.14 -10.84 -19.11
N GLN A 79 0.34 -11.34 -18.15
CA GLN A 79 0.02 -12.76 -18.03
C GLN A 79 -1.02 -13.23 -19.06
N LEU A 80 -1.91 -12.34 -19.51
CA LEU A 80 -2.88 -12.63 -20.58
C LEU A 80 -2.20 -12.76 -21.94
N ASP A 81 -1.18 -11.95 -22.25
CA ASP A 81 -0.40 -12.06 -23.49
C ASP A 81 0.31 -13.42 -23.66
N HIS A 82 0.67 -14.09 -22.55
CA HIS A 82 1.29 -15.41 -22.58
C HIS A 82 0.30 -16.58 -22.75
N LYS A 83 -1.00 -16.33 -22.67
CA LYS A 83 -2.05 -17.37 -22.76
C LYS A 83 -2.73 -17.44 -24.13
N GLU A 84 -2.48 -16.48 -25.03
CA GLU A 84 -2.99 -16.44 -26.40
C GLU A 84 -2.01 -17.00 -27.46
N LYS A 85 -1.12 -17.94 -27.09
CA LYS A 85 -0.31 -18.70 -28.05
C LYS A 85 -0.42 -20.21 -27.87
#